data_AF-A0A0E9LV37-F1
#
_entry.id   AF-A0A0E9LV37-F1
#
_cell.length_a   1.000
_cell.length_b   1.000
_cell.length_c   1.000
_cell.angle_alpha   90.00
_cell.angle_beta   90.00
_cell.angle_gamma   90.00
#
_symmetry.space_group_name_H-M   'P 1'
#
loop_
_entity.id
_entity.type
_entity.pdbx_description
1 polymer ?
#
loop_
_entity_poly.entity_id
_entity_poly.type
_entity_poly.pdbx_seq_one_letter_code
_entity_poly.pdbx_strand_id
1 'polypeptide(L)'
;MIHFRVRKEFWAYAPDEVFNHADFIRERYRGIRPALGYPACPDHSEKRTLFNLLKAEEQVGITLTEHFSMFPNASVSGIYLAHPEAIYFGVGNIQKDQVEDLARRKGVSVEEVEKWLPTNLAYL
;
A
#
# COMPACT_ATOMS: atom_id res chain seq x y z
N MET A 1 14.46 -6.18 -4.80
CA MET A 1 15.68 -6.34 -3.98
C MET A 1 15.46 -5.94 -2.52
N ILE A 2 14.97 -4.72 -2.22
CA ILE A 2 14.78 -4.29 -0.83
C ILE A 2 13.84 -5.19 0.00
N HIS A 3 12.73 -5.66 -0.59
CA HIS A 3 11.81 -6.57 0.12
C HIS A 3 12.50 -7.86 0.59
N PHE A 4 13.35 -8.48 -0.24
CA PHE A 4 14.12 -9.66 0.15
C PHE A 4 15.01 -9.37 1.38
N ARG A 5 15.72 -8.23 1.37
CA ARG A 5 16.52 -7.79 2.52
C ARG A 5 15.67 -7.53 3.77
N VAL A 6 14.44 -7.03 3.63
CA VAL A 6 13.53 -6.88 4.77
C VAL A 6 13.20 -8.23 5.39
N ARG A 7 12.88 -9.24 4.58
CA ARG A 7 12.56 -10.59 5.10
C ARG A 7 13.75 -11.27 5.76
N LYS A 8 14.93 -11.09 5.18
CA LYS A 8 16.17 -11.76 5.59
C LYS A 8 16.93 -11.04 6.71
N GLU A 9 17.05 -9.71 6.62
CA GLU A 9 17.97 -8.90 7.44
C GLU A 9 17.22 -7.94 8.38
N PHE A 10 16.36 -7.06 7.85
CA PHE A 10 15.83 -5.94 8.64
C PHE A 10 14.69 -6.35 9.58
N TRP A 11 13.79 -7.22 9.10
CA TRP A 11 12.73 -7.83 9.92
C TRP A 11 13.09 -9.28 10.28
N ALA A 12 13.90 -9.95 9.46
CA ALA A 12 14.48 -11.25 9.76
C ALA A 12 13.47 -12.36 10.13
N TYR A 13 12.25 -12.32 9.56
CA TYR A 13 11.27 -13.40 9.73
C TYR A 13 11.53 -14.60 8.81
N ALA A 14 12.50 -14.51 7.90
CA ALA A 14 13.00 -15.59 7.05
C ALA A 14 14.53 -15.46 6.87
N PRO A 15 15.34 -15.61 7.94
CA PRO A 15 16.78 -15.33 7.90
C PRO A 15 17.57 -16.31 6.99
N ASP A 16 17.07 -17.54 6.87
CA ASP A 16 17.68 -18.58 6.03
C ASP A 16 17.21 -18.53 4.57
N GLU A 17 16.40 -17.54 4.17
CA GLU A 17 15.90 -17.41 2.80
C GLU A 17 17.08 -17.24 1.82
N VAL A 18 17.15 -18.10 0.80
CA VAL A 18 18.10 -18.01 -0.29
C VAL A 18 17.46 -17.28 -1.45
N PHE A 19 18.13 -16.26 -1.98
CA PHE A 19 17.58 -15.49 -3.09
C PHE A 19 17.46 -16.35 -4.35
N ASN A 20 16.25 -16.47 -4.88
CA ASN A 20 15.96 -17.05 -6.18
C ASN A 20 15.11 -16.05 -6.99
N HIS A 21 15.61 -15.62 -8.14
CA HIS A 21 14.93 -14.62 -8.96
C HIS A 21 13.57 -15.11 -9.48
N ALA A 22 13.48 -16.36 -9.93
CA ALA A 22 12.27 -16.93 -10.51
C ALA A 22 11.16 -17.10 -9.47
N ASP A 23 11.52 -17.47 -8.24
CA ASP A 23 10.59 -17.53 -7.11
C ASP A 23 10.22 -16.13 -6.61
N PHE A 24 11.16 -15.19 -6.63
CA PHE A 24 10.89 -13.79 -6.26
C PHE A 24 9.86 -13.13 -7.18
N ILE A 25 9.96 -13.33 -8.50
CA ILE A 25 8.97 -12.81 -9.47
C ILE A 25 7.61 -13.48 -9.30
N ARG A 26 7.58 -14.79 -8.96
CA ARG A 26 6.34 -15.54 -8.69
C ARG A 26 5.80 -15.35 -7.28
N GLU A 27 6.40 -14.45 -6.51
CA GLU A 27 6.01 -14.15 -5.13
C GLU A 27 6.03 -15.35 -4.18
N ARG A 28 6.91 -16.33 -4.45
CA ARG A 28 7.10 -17.52 -3.62
C ARG A 28 8.02 -17.24 -2.44
N TYR A 29 7.56 -16.36 -1.56
CA TYR A 29 8.15 -16.06 -0.26
C TYR A 29 7.02 -15.77 0.73
N ARG A 30 7.33 -15.84 2.02
CA ARG A 30 6.42 -15.45 3.08
C ARG A 30 6.18 -13.92 3.06
N GLY A 31 4.93 -13.51 3.24
CA GLY A 31 4.55 -12.09 3.38
C GLY A 31 4.36 -11.34 2.07
N ILE A 32 3.74 -10.16 2.16
CA ILE A 32 3.39 -9.31 1.00
C ILE A 32 3.87 -7.86 1.19
N ARG A 33 3.89 -7.11 0.09
CA ARG A 33 4.28 -5.69 0.06
C ARG A 33 3.26 -4.79 -0.66
N PRO A 34 2.01 -4.68 -0.18
CA PRO A 34 0.98 -3.96 -0.92
C PRO A 34 1.30 -2.47 -1.05
N ALA A 35 1.12 -1.97 -2.27
CA ALA A 35 1.30 -0.57 -2.62
C ALA A 35 -0.08 0.12 -2.60
N LEU A 36 -0.16 1.27 -1.95
CA LEU A 36 -1.39 2.05 -1.84
C LEU A 36 -1.83 2.51 -3.23
N GLY A 37 -3.12 2.33 -3.55
CA GLY A 37 -3.69 2.49 -4.90
C GLY A 37 -3.94 1.19 -5.66
N TYR A 38 -3.36 0.06 -5.23
CA TYR A 38 -3.65 -1.25 -5.83
C TYR A 38 -4.95 -1.84 -5.27
N PRO A 39 -5.55 -2.87 -5.91
CA PRO A 39 -6.84 -3.42 -5.48
C PRO A 39 -6.93 -3.85 -4.01
N ALA A 40 -5.83 -4.24 -3.39
CA ALA A 40 -5.77 -4.61 -1.97
C ALA A 40 -5.84 -3.42 -0.99
N CYS A 41 -5.58 -2.21 -1.48
CA CYS A 41 -5.61 -0.97 -0.73
C CYS A 41 -5.82 0.18 -1.73
N PRO A 42 -7.04 0.33 -2.28
CA PRO A 42 -7.30 1.16 -3.47
C PRO A 42 -7.20 2.67 -3.23
N ASP A 43 -7.27 3.12 -1.98
CA ASP A 43 -7.19 4.53 -1.64
C ASP A 43 -5.78 5.09 -1.87
N HIS A 44 -5.62 5.96 -2.88
CA HIS A 44 -4.35 6.58 -3.18
C HIS A 44 -3.89 7.59 -2.11
N SER A 45 -4.83 8.21 -1.38
CA SER A 45 -4.55 9.28 -0.41
C SER A 45 -3.75 8.80 0.81
N GLU A 46 -3.85 7.51 1.12
CA GLU A 46 -3.08 6.86 2.21
C GLU A 46 -1.56 6.99 2.02
N LYS A 47 -1.08 7.26 0.80
CA LYS A 47 0.36 7.54 0.57
C LYS A 47 0.84 8.71 1.39
N ARG A 48 -0.01 9.70 1.69
CA ARG A 48 0.37 10.82 2.56
C ARG A 48 0.73 10.34 3.96
N THR A 49 -0.05 9.44 4.54
CA THR A 49 0.24 8.81 5.83
C THR A 49 1.59 8.10 5.80
N LEU A 50 1.84 7.30 4.76
CA LEU A 50 3.11 6.59 4.59
C LEU A 50 4.30 7.56 4.42
N PHE A 51 4.16 8.60 3.60
CA PHE A 51 5.20 9.59 3.35
C PHE A 51 5.54 10.40 4.59
N ASN A 52 4.53 10.77 5.38
CA ASN A 52 4.72 11.47 6.65
C ASN A 52 5.45 10.58 7.66
N LEU A 53 5.06 9.30 7.76
CA LEU A 53 5.72 8.33 8.66
C LEU A 53 7.21 8.16 8.32
N LEU A 54 7.52 8.02 7.03
CA LEU A 54 8.90 7.80 6.55
C LEU A 54 9.70 9.10 6.40
N LYS A 55 9.05 10.26 6.51
CA LYS A 55 9.60 11.56 6.10
C LYS A 55 10.20 11.50 4.68
N ALA A 56 9.51 10.84 3.76
CA ALA A 56 10.08 10.45 2.47
C ALA A 56 10.56 11.64 1.61
N GLU A 57 9.83 12.76 1.66
CA GLU A 57 10.22 13.99 0.94
C GLU A 57 11.56 14.55 1.43
N GLU A 58 11.80 14.53 2.75
CA GLU A 58 13.04 15.00 3.38
C GLU A 58 14.19 13.99 3.21
N GLN A 59 13.90 12.70 3.42
CA GLN A 59 14.93 11.65 3.53
C GLN A 59 15.43 11.16 2.17
N VAL A 60 14.56 11.13 1.16
CA VAL A 60 14.88 10.55 -0.16
C VAL A 60 14.44 11.42 -1.35
N GLY A 61 13.85 12.60 -1.10
CA GLY A 61 13.50 13.56 -2.14
C GLY A 61 12.33 13.17 -3.05
N ILE A 62 11.59 12.11 -2.72
CA ILE A 62 10.40 11.68 -3.47
C ILE A 62 9.20 12.47 -2.94
N THR A 63 8.44 13.09 -3.85
CA THR A 63 7.27 13.90 -3.52
C THR A 63 5.96 13.29 -4.00
N LEU A 64 4.84 13.74 -3.44
CA LEU A 64 3.49 13.41 -3.91
C LEU A 64 2.88 14.60 -4.64
N THR A 65 2.30 14.35 -5.81
CA THR A 65 1.46 15.33 -6.50
C THR A 65 0.13 15.53 -5.77
N GLU A 66 -0.68 16.49 -6.22
CA GLU A 66 -2.05 16.73 -5.71
C GLU A 66 -2.98 15.51 -5.80
N HIS A 67 -2.67 14.57 -6.72
CA HIS A 67 -3.41 13.31 -6.89
C HIS A 67 -2.66 12.10 -6.32
N PHE A 68 -1.65 12.32 -5.47
CA PHE A 68 -0.86 11.27 -4.82
C PHE A 68 -0.08 10.36 -5.78
N SER A 69 0.24 10.83 -6.98
CA SER A 69 1.28 10.22 -7.81
C SER A 69 2.65 10.55 -7.22
N MET A 70 3.60 9.62 -7.28
CA MET A 70 4.97 9.84 -6.80
C MET A 70 5.83 10.49 -7.88
N PHE A 71 6.65 11.48 -7.49
CA PHE A 71 7.65 12.09 -8.35
C PHE A 71 9.05 11.98 -7.70
N PRO A 72 10.08 11.53 -8.42
CA PRO A 72 10.11 11.10 -9.83
C PRO A 72 9.22 9.89 -10.13
N ASN A 73 8.72 9.76 -11.36
CA ASN A 73 7.75 8.73 -11.74
C ASN A 73 8.28 7.29 -11.57
N ALA A 74 9.61 7.10 -11.64
CA ALA A 74 10.26 5.81 -11.41
C ALA A 74 10.39 5.51 -9.90
N SER A 75 9.27 5.54 -9.19
CA SER A 75 9.20 5.36 -7.73
C SER A 75 8.23 4.25 -7.35
N VAL A 76 8.53 3.56 -6.25
CA VAL A 76 7.65 2.54 -5.64
C VAL A 76 7.59 2.77 -4.14
N SER A 77 6.39 2.73 -3.57
CA SER A 77 6.15 2.75 -2.12
C SER A 77 5.06 1.74 -1.76
N GLY A 78 5.04 1.32 -0.50
CA GLY A 78 4.08 0.36 0.01
C GLY A 78 4.37 0.01 1.47
N ILE A 79 3.56 -0.87 2.01
CA ILE A 79 3.74 -1.43 3.37
C ILE A 79 4.29 -2.85 3.28
N TYR A 80 4.87 -3.36 4.35
CA TYR A 80 5.28 -4.77 4.46
C TYR A 80 4.39 -5.49 5.47
N LEU A 81 3.89 -6.67 5.11
CA LEU A 81 3.14 -7.56 6.00
C LEU A 81 3.84 -8.92 6.08
N ALA A 82 4.23 -9.33 7.29
CA ALA A 82 5.04 -10.53 7.53
C ALA A 82 4.22 -11.80 7.88
N HIS A 83 2.90 -11.68 8.04
CA HIS A 83 2.06 -12.81 8.40
C HIS A 83 2.12 -13.89 7.30
N PRO A 84 2.28 -15.19 7.63
CA PRO A 84 2.46 -16.23 6.63
C PRO A 84 1.24 -16.45 5.74
N GLU A 85 0.06 -16.06 6.22
CA GLU A 85 -1.20 -16.15 5.49
C GLU A 85 -1.59 -14.81 4.82
N ALA A 86 -0.73 -13.79 4.87
CA ALA A 86 -1.01 -12.54 4.18
C ALA A 86 -0.98 -12.77 2.66
N ILE A 87 -2.07 -12.41 1.98
CA ILE A 87 -2.23 -12.56 0.53
C ILE A 87 -2.74 -11.26 -0.08
N TYR A 88 -2.48 -11.08 -1.37
CA TYR A 88 -3.13 -10.03 -2.14
C TYR A 88 -4.57 -10.44 -2.45
N PHE A 89 -5.53 -9.63 -2.01
CA PHE A 89 -6.94 -9.75 -2.40
C PHE A 89 -7.47 -8.38 -2.80
N GLY A 90 -8.45 -8.32 -3.69
CA GLY A 90 -9.12 -7.07 -4.03
C GLY A 90 -10.19 -6.73 -2.99
N VAL A 91 -10.25 -5.48 -2.55
CA VAL A 91 -11.33 -5.00 -1.65
C VAL A 91 -12.71 -5.18 -2.28
N GLY A 92 -12.82 -5.02 -3.60
CA GLY A 92 -14.09 -5.09 -4.32
C GLY A 92 -14.95 -3.84 -4.07
N ASN A 93 -16.26 -3.99 -4.23
CA ASN A 93 -17.19 -2.89 -4.07
C ASN A 93 -17.61 -2.73 -2.60
N ILE A 94 -17.65 -1.50 -2.12
CA ILE A 94 -18.03 -1.09 -0.77
C ILE A 94 -19.37 -0.34 -0.81
N GLN A 95 -20.15 -0.54 0.24
CA GLN A 95 -21.46 0.09 0.42
C GLN A 95 -21.31 1.42 1.17
N LYS A 96 -22.38 2.22 1.17
CA LYS A 96 -22.37 3.57 1.75
C LYS A 96 -22.02 3.59 3.23
N ASP A 97 -22.44 2.59 3.99
CA ASP A 97 -22.10 2.43 5.41
C ASP A 97 -20.58 2.33 5.65
N GLN A 98 -19.85 1.59 4.80
CA GLN A 98 -18.39 1.50 4.87
C GLN A 98 -17.71 2.81 4.49
N VAL A 99 -18.26 3.55 3.53
CA VAL A 99 -17.75 4.87 3.14
C VAL A 99 -17.91 5.87 4.28
N GLU A 100 -19.09 5.92 4.90
CA GLU A 100 -19.36 6.80 6.05
C GLU A 100 -18.47 6.46 7.26
N ASP A 101 -18.27 5.18 7.55
CA ASP A 101 -17.36 4.74 8.61
C ASP A 101 -15.89 5.11 8.31
N LEU A 102 -15.44 4.94 7.06
CA LEU A 102 -14.09 5.30 6.65
C LEU A 102 -13.87 6.82 6.72
N ALA A 103 -14.83 7.63 6.26
CA ALA A 103 -14.79 9.08 6.36
C ALA A 103 -14.62 9.53 7.81
N ARG A 104 -15.40 8.95 8.72
CA ARG A 104 -15.29 9.20 10.17
C ARG A 104 -13.92 8.82 10.73
N ARG A 105 -13.38 7.64 10.38
CA ARG A 105 -12.06 7.20 10.87
C ARG A 105 -10.92 8.07 10.36
N LYS A 106 -11.04 8.59 9.14
CA LYS A 106 -10.06 9.48 8.51
C LYS A 106 -10.24 10.94 8.91
N GLY A 107 -11.39 11.33 9.47
CA GLY A 107 -11.71 12.71 9.81
C GLY A 107 -11.92 13.59 8.57
N VAL A 108 -12.43 13.02 7.48
CA VAL A 108 -12.72 13.70 6.20
C VAL A 108 -14.20 13.60 5.87
N SER A 109 -14.64 14.30 4.81
CA SER A 109 -16.02 14.22 4.36
C SER A 109 -16.30 12.92 3.57
N VAL A 110 -17.58 12.54 3.44
CA VAL A 110 -17.99 11.38 2.64
C VAL A 110 -17.61 11.57 1.18
N GLU A 111 -17.81 12.77 0.66
CA GLU A 111 -17.49 13.16 -0.73
C GLU A 111 -15.99 13.02 -1.02
N GLU A 112 -15.14 13.29 -0.02
CA GLU A 112 -13.70 13.10 -0.16
C GLU A 112 -13.32 11.63 -0.28
N VAL A 113 -13.96 10.73 0.49
CA VAL A 113 -13.75 9.29 0.35
C VAL A 113 -14.26 8.78 -1.00
N GLU A 114 -15.44 9.22 -1.42
CA GLU A 114 -16.03 8.86 -2.71
C GLU A 114 -15.14 9.29 -3.89
N LYS A 115 -14.52 10.48 -3.79
CA LYS A 115 -13.55 10.98 -4.77
C LYS A 115 -12.33 10.06 -4.92
N TRP A 116 -11.85 9.46 -3.83
CA TRP A 116 -10.64 8.63 -3.85
C TRP A 116 -10.91 7.14 -4.10
N LEU A 117 -12.16 6.69 -3.99
CA LEU A 117 -12.56 5.30 -4.20
C LEU A 117 -13.60 5.12 -5.32
N PRO A 118 -13.57 5.86 -6.44
CA PRO A 118 -14.67 5.91 -7.39
C PRO A 118 -14.99 4.54 -8.02
N THR A 119 -13.98 3.69 -8.21
CA THR A 119 -14.13 2.35 -8.79
C THR A 119 -14.61 1.29 -7.80
N ASN A 120 -14.70 1.63 -6.52
CA ASN A 120 -15.06 0.71 -5.45
C ASN A 120 -16.47 1.01 -4.90
N LEU A 121 -17.20 2.01 -5.38
CA LEU A 121 -18.53 2.36 -4.84
C LEU A 121 -19.62 1.46 -5.46
N ALA A 122 -20.49 0.91 -4.61
CA ALA A 122 -21.57 0.00 -5.04
C ALA A 122 -22.94 0.68 -5.26
N TYR A 123 -23.03 2.00 -5.05
CA TYR A 123 -24.30 2.70 -4.85
C TYR A 123 -24.41 4.07 -5.54
N LEU A 124 -23.42 4.46 -6.34
CA LEU A 124 -23.42 5.68 -7.15
C LEU A 124 -23.63 5.37 -8.63
#